data_AF-A0AAJ2T7Y9-F1
#
_entry.id   AF-A0AAJ2T7Y9-F1
#
_cell.length_a   1.000
_cell.length_b   1.000
_cell.length_c   1.000
_cell.angle_alpha   90.00
_cell.angle_beta   90.00
_cell.angle_gamma   90.00
#
_symmetry.space_group_name_H-M   'P 1'
#
loop_
_entity.id
_entity.type
_entity.pdbx_description
1 polymer ?
#
loop_
_entity_poly.entity_id
_entity_poly.type
_entity_poly.pdbx_seq_one_letter_code
_entity_poly.pdbx_strand_id
1 'polypeptide(L)' 'MQRIGVFVCWCGTNIAGTVDVKTVAETLGHEQGVVFSTDYQYMCSQAGQNIIKDAIKEHKLTGVVICSCSPRMHEA' A
#
# COMPACT_ATOMS: atom_id res chain seq x y z
N MET A 1 3.07 19.53 -5.74
CA MET A 1 2.42 18.41 -6.45
C MET A 1 2.53 17.20 -5.54
N GLN A 2 1.43 16.50 -5.26
CA GLN A 2 1.45 15.35 -4.34
C GLN A 2 2.22 14.18 -4.96
N ARG A 3 2.97 13.45 -4.12
CA ARG A 3 3.70 12.23 -4.46
C ARG A 3 3.19 11.12 -3.55
N ILE A 4 2.19 10.40 -4.01
CA ILE A 4 1.48 9.40 -3.22
C ILE A 4 2.08 8.01 -3.46
N GLY A 5 2.30 7.27 -2.38
CA GLY A 5 2.58 5.84 -2.43
C GLY A 5 1.36 5.03 -2.03
N VAL A 6 0.97 4.06 -2.85
CA VAL A 6 -0.17 3.17 -2.61
C VAL A 6 0.35 1.79 -2.22
N PHE A 7 -0.20 1.22 -1.14
CA PHE A 7 0.23 -0.05 -0.57
C PHE A 7 -0.99 -0.95 -0.35
N VAL A 8 -1.10 -2.02 -1.12
CA VAL A 8 -2.25 -2.94 -1.10
C VAL A 8 -1.90 -4.20 -0.29
N CYS A 9 -2.66 -4.48 0.77
CA CYS A 9 -2.40 -5.62 1.65
C CYS A 9 -3.20 -6.85 1.19
N TRP A 10 -2.57 -8.02 1.19
CA TRP A 10 -3.27 -9.28 0.92
C TRP A 10 -4.04 -9.78 2.16
N CYS A 11 -3.53 -9.43 3.35
CA CYS A 11 -3.99 -9.94 4.64
C CYS A 11 -4.09 -11.48 4.64
N GLY A 12 -3.05 -12.13 4.12
CA GLY A 12 -3.09 -13.55 3.80
C GLY A 12 -4.13 -13.83 2.71
N THR A 13 -5.20 -14.55 3.06
CA THR A 13 -6.34 -14.81 2.17
C THR A 13 -7.58 -13.99 2.52
N ASN A 14 -7.56 -13.17 3.59
CA ASN A 14 -8.74 -12.41 4.00
C ASN A 14 -9.15 -11.36 2.96
N ILE A 15 -8.17 -10.71 2.30
CA ILE A 15 -8.43 -9.77 1.20
C ILE A 15 -8.16 -10.47 -0.14
N ALA A 16 -6.96 -11.04 -0.30
CA ALA A 16 -6.55 -11.64 -1.58
C ALA A 16 -7.31 -12.92 -1.98
N GLY A 17 -8.12 -13.50 -1.08
CA GLY A 17 -9.02 -14.61 -1.41
C GLY A 17 -10.24 -14.19 -2.23
N THR A 18 -10.57 -12.89 -2.25
CA THR A 18 -11.76 -12.36 -2.93
C THR A 18 -11.40 -11.19 -3.86
N VAL A 19 -10.45 -10.34 -3.47
CA VAL A 19 -10.04 -9.15 -4.22
C VAL A 19 -8.76 -9.47 -4.98
N ASP A 20 -8.72 -9.13 -6.27
CA ASP A 20 -7.48 -9.16 -7.05
C ASP A 20 -6.60 -7.97 -6.68
N VAL A 21 -5.77 -8.17 -5.66
CA VAL A 21 -4.87 -7.16 -5.10
C VAL A 21 -3.83 -6.66 -6.09
N LYS A 22 -3.42 -7.49 -7.07
CA LYS A 22 -2.45 -7.09 -8.10
C LYS A 22 -3.08 -6.11 -9.07
N THR A 23 -4.26 -6.46 -9.59
CA THR A 23 -5.03 -5.56 -10.47
C THR A 23 -5.31 -4.22 -9.76
N VAL A 24 -5.63 -4.23 -8.46
CA VAL A 24 -5.81 -2.98 -7.68
C VAL A 24 -4.52 -2.16 -7.62
N ALA A 25 -3.38 -2.78 -7.29
CA ALA A 25 -2.10 -2.07 -7.21
C ALA A 25 -1.67 -1.50 -8.58
N GLU A 26 -1.80 -2.28 -9.65
CA GLU A 26 -1.50 -1.84 -11.02
C GLU A 26 -2.39 -0.66 -11.44
N THR A 27 -3.70 -0.78 -11.22
CA THR A 27 -4.68 0.26 -11.60
C THR A 27 -4.38 1.58 -10.87
N LEU A 28 -4.16 1.53 -9.55
CA LEU A 28 -3.88 2.72 -8.75
C LEU A 28 -2.51 3.34 -9.10
N GLY A 29 -1.57 2.57 -9.64
CA GLY A 29 -0.29 3.08 -10.13
C GLY A 29 -0.42 4.05 -11.31
N HIS A 30 -1.56 4.05 -12.00
CA HIS A 30 -1.84 4.95 -13.12
C HIS A 30 -2.58 6.24 -12.73
N GLU A 31 -3.01 6.37 -11.47
CA GLU A 31 -3.74 7.54 -10.99
C GLU A 31 -2.85 8.78 -10.85
N GLN A 32 -3.43 9.95 -11.12
CA GLN A 32 -2.68 11.20 -11.08
C GLN A 32 -2.12 11.48 -9.67
N GLY A 33 -0.81 11.64 -9.56
CA GLY A 33 -0.12 11.93 -8.31
C GLY A 33 0.38 10.69 -7.55
N VAL A 34 -0.02 9.48 -7.97
CA VAL A 34 0.61 8.24 -7.50
C VAL A 34 1.94 8.06 -8.22
N VAL A 35 3.01 7.89 -7.44
CA VAL A 35 4.38 7.73 -7.97
C VAL A 35 4.99 6.38 -7.61
N PHE A 36 4.31 5.62 -6.75
CA PHE A 36 4.67 4.27 -6.34
C PHE A 36 3.39 3.52 -5.96
N SER A 37 3.24 2.29 -6.43
CA SER A 37 2.13 1.41 -6.06
C SER A 37 2.65 -0.02 -5.98
N THR A 38 2.29 -0.73 -4.92
CA THR A 38 2.74 -2.11 -4.70
C THR A 38 1.74 -2.89 -3.85
N ASP A 39 1.80 -4.21 -3.94
CA ASP A 39 1.07 -5.14 -3.09
C ASP A 39 2.01 -6.00 -2.25
N TYR A 40 1.59 -6.38 -1.04
CA TYR A 40 2.37 -7.23 -0.15
C TYR A 40 1.47 -8.02 0.81
N GLN A 41 1.95 -9.20 1.22
CA GLN A 41 1.17 -10.16 2.01
C GLN A 41 0.63 -9.59 3.32
N TYR A 42 1.49 -8.91 4.10
CA TYR A 42 1.14 -8.37 5.40
C TYR A 42 1.78 -6.99 5.60
N MET A 43 1.08 -5.93 5.18
CA MET A 43 1.58 -4.55 5.27
C MET A 43 1.87 -4.11 6.72
N CYS A 44 1.18 -4.66 7.71
CA CYS A 44 1.41 -4.36 9.13
C CYS A 44 2.65 -5.07 9.72
N SER A 45 3.18 -6.11 9.06
CA SER A 45 4.37 -6.82 9.51
C SER A 45 5.61 -5.92 9.48
N GLN A 46 6.68 -6.29 10.19
CA GLN A 46 7.93 -5.54 10.16
C GLN A 46 8.48 -5.34 8.74
N ALA A 47 8.38 -6.38 7.89
CA ALA A 47 8.80 -6.30 6.50
C ALA A 47 7.90 -5.34 5.70
N GLY A 48 6.58 -5.41 5.88
CA GLY A 48 5.63 -4.48 5.25
C GLY A 48 5.86 -3.02 5.65
N GLN A 49 6.12 -2.78 6.94
CA GLN A 49 6.46 -1.44 7.43
C GLN A 49 7.78 -0.93 6.86
N ASN A 50 8.78 -1.80 6.65
CA ASN A 50 10.03 -1.42 6.02
C ASN A 50 9.83 -1.04 4.55
N ILE A 51 9.02 -1.79 3.80
CA ILE A 51 8.64 -1.44 2.41
C ILE A 51 8.08 -0.02 2.36
N ILE A 52 7.16 0.33 3.26
CA ILE A 52 6.58 1.68 3.32
C ILE A 52 7.66 2.74 3.62
N LYS A 53 8.48 2.51 4.64
CA LYS A 53 9.54 3.45 5.06
C LYS A 53 10.58 3.68 3.97
N ASP A 54 10.97 2.63 3.27
CA ASP A 54 11.96 2.69 2.20
C ASP A 54 11.37 3.40 0.98
N ALA A 55 10.14 3.06 0.59
CA ALA A 55 9.44 3.74 -0.49
C ALA A 55 9.24 5.24 -0.22
N ILE A 56 8.95 5.64 1.03
CA ILE A 56 8.87 7.06 1.43
C ILE A 56 10.17 7.79 1.10
N LYS A 57 11.32 7.20 1.42
CA LYS A 57 12.64 7.79 1.20
C LYS A 57 13.03 7.79 -0.28
N GLU A 58 12.91 6.64 -0.94
CA GLU A 58 13.33 6.44 -2.34
C GLU A 58 12.49 7.27 -3.30
N HIS A 59 11.17 7.26 -3.16
CA HIS A 59 10.26 7.96 -4.06
C HIS A 59 9.92 9.39 -3.61
N LYS A 60 10.46 9.82 -2.46
CA LYS A 60 10.21 11.14 -1.84
C LYS A 60 8.71 11.39 -1.68
N LEU A 61 8.03 10.44 -1.06
CA LEU A 61 6.58 10.48 -0.92
C LEU A 61 6.16 11.64 0.00
N THR A 62 5.08 12.32 -0.37
CA THR A 62 4.45 13.37 0.45
C THR A 62 3.17 12.87 1.12
N GLY A 63 2.72 11.66 0.79
CA GLY A 63 1.55 11.01 1.37
C GLY A 63 1.53 9.52 1.04
N VAL A 64 0.78 8.77 1.83
CA VAL A 64 0.63 7.32 1.65
C VAL A 64 -0.85 6.94 1.71
N VAL A 65 -1.22 5.91 0.96
CA VAL A 65 -2.54 5.26 1.01
C VAL A 65 -2.29 3.78 1.27
N ILE A 66 -2.90 3.24 2.32
CA ILE A 66 -2.73 1.84 2.72
C ILE A 66 -4.09 1.15 2.59
N CYS A 67 -4.27 0.36 1.52
CA CYS A 67 -5.47 -0.41 1.25
C CYS A 67 -5.38 -1.74 2.03
N SER A 68 -5.89 -1.75 3.27
CA SER A 68 -5.73 -2.86 4.22
C SER A 68 -6.94 -2.99 5.14
N CYS A 69 -6.74 -3.47 6.37
CA CYS A 69 -7.74 -3.58 7.43
C CYS A 69 -8.25 -2.21 7.91
N SER A 70 -9.23 -2.25 8.82
CA SER A 70 -9.84 -1.05 9.40
C SER A 70 -8.82 -0.14 10.11
N PRO A 71 -8.91 1.20 9.93
CA PRO A 71 -8.07 2.16 10.66
C PRO A 71 -8.24 2.04 12.17
N ARG A 72 -9.42 1.61 12.65
CA ARG A 72 -9.69 1.39 14.08
C ARG A 72 -8.76 0.36 14.73
N MET A 73 -8.06 -0.45 13.94
CA MET A 73 -7.13 -1.48 14.41
C MET A 73 -5.65 -1.11 14.24
N HIS A 74 -5.31 -0.28 13.24
CA HIS A 74 -3.91 -0.09 12.83
C HIS A 74 -3.47 1.37 12.63
N GLU A 75 -4.33 2.36 12.87
CA GLU A 75 -3.98 3.78 12.74
C GLU A 75 -3.44 4.40 14.04
N ALA A 76 -3.97 3.97 15.18
CA ALA A 76 -3.67 4.53 16.50
C ALA A 76 -2.43 3.93 17.15
#